data_AF-A0A2D6SYE7-F1
#
_entry.id   AF-A0A2D6SYE7-F1
#
_cell.length_a   1.000
_cell.length_b   1.000
_cell.length_c   1.000
_cell.angle_alpha   90.00
_cell.angle_beta   90.00
_cell.angle_gamma   90.00
#
_symmetry.space_group_name_H-M   'P 1'
#
loop_
_entity.id
_entity.type
_entity.pdbx_description
1 polymer ?
#
loop_
_entity_poly.entity_id
_entity_poly.type
_entity_poly.pdbx_seq_one_letter_code
_entity_poly.pdbx_strand_id
1 'polypeptide(L)' 'MFGWSDLPPIFRYGIAVLFLLISTVLWFCGWFWPWGWGIGFVLLAFAGPSDSEKKGYHD' A
#
# COMPACT_ATOMS: atom_id res chain seq x y z
N MET A 1 9.44 14.84 -10.99
CA MET A 1 8.05 14.61 -10.53
C MET A 1 8.10 13.43 -9.59
N PHE A 2 7.80 13.61 -8.30
CA PHE A 2 7.86 12.53 -7.30
C PHE A 2 6.59 11.66 -7.48
N GLY A 3 6.65 10.69 -8.39
CA GLY A 3 5.53 9.80 -8.69
C GLY A 3 5.47 8.63 -7.74
N TRP A 4 4.29 8.02 -7.56
CA TRP A 4 4.12 6.78 -6.78
C TRP A 4 5.18 5.74 -7.14
N SER A 5 5.57 5.67 -8.42
CA SER A 5 6.61 4.80 -9.00
C SER A 5 8.07 5.07 -8.56
N ASP A 6 8.36 6.20 -7.93
CA ASP A 6 9.69 6.56 -7.40
C ASP A 6 9.86 6.15 -5.92
N LEU A 7 8.76 5.86 -5.22
CA LEU A 7 8.82 5.46 -3.81
C LEU A 7 9.36 4.04 -3.65
N PRO A 8 10.17 3.77 -2.61
CA PRO A 8 10.64 2.42 -2.32
C PRO A 8 9.46 1.45 -2.14
N PRO A 9 9.58 0.20 -2.59
CA PRO A 9 8.56 -0.85 -2.40
C PRO A 9 8.09 -0.94 -0.95
N ILE A 10 9.03 -0.91 0.00
CA ILE A 10 8.74 -1.00 1.44
C ILE A 10 7.78 0.12 1.91
N PHE A 11 7.90 1.32 1.34
CA PHE A 11 7.01 2.44 1.67
C PHE A 11 5.63 2.25 1.06
N ARG A 12 5.52 1.69 -0.15
CA ARG A 12 4.22 1.40 -0.79
C ARG A 12 3.46 0.31 -0.04
N TYR A 13 4.13 -0.79 0.28
CA TYR A 13 3.58 -1.85 1.12
C TYR A 13 3.25 -1.33 2.52
N GLY A 14 4.13 -0.50 3.11
CA GLY A 14 3.92 0.13 4.40
C GLY A 14 2.63 0.96 4.44
N ILE A 15 2.42 1.85 3.46
CA ILE A 15 1.21 2.68 3.37
C ILE A 15 -0.05 1.81 3.18
N ALA A 16 0.01 0.80 2.32
CA ALA A 16 -1.11 -0.11 2.07
C ALA A 16 -1.51 -0.89 3.35
N VAL A 17 -0.53 -1.41 4.07
CA VAL A 17 -0.73 -2.13 5.33
C VAL A 17 -1.24 -1.18 6.42
N LEU A 18 -0.70 0.03 6.53
CA LEU A 18 -1.17 1.04 7.48
C LEU A 18 -2.64 1.39 7.27
N PHE A 19 -3.07 1.54 6.01
CA PHE A 19 -4.47 1.78 5.67
C PHE A 19 -5.37 0.63 6.11
N LEU A 20 -4.97 -0.61 5.84
CA LEU A 20 -5.69 -1.79 6.31
C LEU A 20 -5.74 -1.83 7.84
N LEU A 21 -4.62 -1.60 8.52
CA LEU A 21 -4.52 -1.64 9.99
C LEU A 21 -5.40 -0.57 10.64
N ILE A 22 -5.29 0.68 10.21
CA ILE A 22 -6.11 1.80 10.70
C ILE A 22 -7.59 1.48 10.49
N SER A 23 -7.94 0.98 9.31
CA SER A 23 -9.34 0.69 9.01
C SER A 23 -9.86 -0.53 9.78
N THR A 24 -9.00 -1.47 10.16
CA THR A 24 -9.33 -2.58 11.06
C THR A 24 -9.53 -2.08 12.49
N VAL A 25 -8.67 -1.17 12.97
CA VAL A 25 -8.79 -0.55 14.31
C VAL A 25 -10.07 0.29 14.41
N LEU A 26 -10.39 1.08 13.38
CA LEU A 26 -11.64 1.83 13.29
C LEU A 26 -12.87 0.92 13.36
N TRP A 27 -12.79 -0.24 12.69
CA TRP A 27 -13.85 -1.24 12.76
C TRP A 27 -14.03 -1.80 14.18
N PHE A 28 -12.93 -2.09 14.89
CA PHE A 28 -12.97 -2.49 16.31
C PHE A 28 -13.52 -1.39 17.24
N CYS A 29 -13.34 -0.11 16.90
CA CYS A 29 -13.96 1.03 17.61
C CYS A 29 -15.44 1.23 17.27
N GLY A 30 -16.06 0.36 16.46
CA GLY A 30 -17.47 0.47 16.06
C GLY A 30 -17.72 1.47 14.92
N TRP A 31 -16.68 2.03 14.33
CA TRP A 31 -16.77 2.95 13.19
C TRP A 31 -16.56 2.19 11.89
N PHE A 32 -17.66 1.86 11.21
CA PHE A 32 -17.63 1.08 9.96
C PHE A 32 -17.14 1.95 8.79
N TRP A 33 -15.84 1.92 8.51
CA TRP A 33 -15.22 2.61 7.38
C TRP A 33 -14.79 1.60 6.29
N PRO A 34 -15.71 1.14 5.43
CA PRO A 34 -15.40 0.14 4.39
C PRO A 34 -14.41 0.68 3.33
N TRP A 35 -14.35 2.00 3.15
CA TRP A 35 -13.42 2.61 2.21
C TRP A 35 -11.93 2.42 2.55
N GLY A 36 -11.55 2.35 3.83
CA GLY A 36 -10.14 2.13 4.19
C GLY A 36 -9.65 0.74 3.82
N TRP A 37 -10.55 -0.26 3.83
CA TRP A 37 -10.27 -1.61 3.34
C TRP A 37 -10.13 -1.63 1.82
N GLY A 38 -11.05 -0.98 1.10
CA GLY A 38 -10.99 -0.89 -0.36
C GLY A 38 -9.73 -0.20 -0.87
N ILE A 39 -9.40 0.97 -0.30
CA ILE A 39 -8.19 1.72 -0.67
C ILE A 39 -6.93 0.94 -0.26
N GLY A 40 -6.91 0.35 0.93
CA GLY A 40 -5.81 -0.50 1.39
C GLY A 40 -5.55 -1.68 0.45
N PHE A 41 -6.59 -2.41 0.04
CA PHE A 41 -6.46 -3.53 -0.91
C PHE A 41 -5.98 -3.09 -2.28
N VAL A 42 -6.51 -1.99 -2.82
CA VAL A 42 -6.08 -1.45 -4.12
C VAL A 42 -4.62 -1.03 -4.06
N LEU A 43 -4.22 -0.31 -3.00
CA LEU A 43 -2.82 0.07 -2.79
C LEU A 43 -1.91 -1.15 -2.66
N LEU A 44 -2.37 -2.22 -2.01
CA LEU A 44 -1.59 -3.45 -1.83
C LEU A 44 -1.47 -4.24 -3.15
N ALA A 45 -2.54 -4.29 -3.95
CA ALA A 45 -2.54 -4.90 -5.28
C ALA A 45 -1.61 -4.14 -6.25
N PHE A 46 -1.59 -2.80 -6.17
CA PHE A 46 -0.71 -1.93 -6.96
C PHE A 46 0.66 -1.66 -6.30
N ALA A 47 0.94 -2.24 -5.14
CA ALA A 47 2.27 -2.22 -4.52
C ALA A 47 3.21 -3.26 -5.13
N GLY A 48 2.71 -4.12 -6.03
CA GLY A 48 3.52 -5.06 -6.79
C GLY A 48 4.70 -4.38 -7.50
N PRO A 49 5.81 -5.11 -7.70
CA PRO A 49 7.10 -4.53 -8.07
C PRO A 49 6.96 -3.73 -9.36
N SER A 50 7.29 -2.46 -9.29
CA SER A 50 7.43 -1.63 -10.49
C SER A 50 8.61 -2.17 -11.29
N ASP A 51 8.52 -2.20 -12.62
CA ASP A 51 9.56 -2.71 -13.52
C ASP A 51 11.00 -2.22 -13.21
N SER A 52 11.14 -1.11 -12.49
CA SER A 52 12.41 -0.61 -11.96
C SER A 52 13.09 -1.54 -10.94
N GLU A 53 12.35 -2.27 -10.09
CA GLU A 53 12.93 -3.26 -9.16
C GLU A 53 13.40 -4.53 -9.86
N LYS A 54 12.74 -4.93 -10.95
CA LYS A 54 13.19 -6.07 -11.77
C LYS A 54 14.50 -5.79 -12.50
N LYS A 55 14.82 -4.52 -12.76
CA LYS A 55 16.07 -4.12 -13.45
C LYS A 55 17.27 -3.92 -12.52
N GLY A 56 17.06 -3.84 -11.21
CA GLY A 56 18.15 -3.79 -10.22
C GLY A 56 18.68 -5.17 -9.80
N TYR A 57 18.05 -6.26 -10.27
CA TYR A 57 18.48 -7.64 -10.04
C TYR A 57 19.18 -8.23 -11.27
N HIS A 58 20.06 -7.45 -11.87
CA HIS A 58 21.07 -7.92 -12.82
C HIS A 58 22.34 -7.17 -12.45
N ASP A 59 23.02 -7.71 -11.42
CA ASP A 59 24.47 -7.57 -11.29
C ASP A 59 25.13 -8.34 -12.45
#